data_AF-A0A4W4HAH8-F1
#
_entry.id   AF-A0A4W4HAH8-F1
#
_cell.length_a   1.000
_cell.length_b   1.000
_cell.length_c   1.000
_cell.angle_alpha   90.00
_cell.angle_beta   90.00
_cell.angle_gamma   90.00
#
_symmetry.space_group_name_H-M   'P 1'
#
loop_
_entity.id
_entity.type
_entity.pdbx_description
1 polymer ?
#
loop_
_entity_poly.entity_id
_entity_poly.type
_entity_poly.pdbx_seq_one_letter_code
_entity_poly.pdbx_strand_id
1 'polypeptide(L)'
;MNGFVSFTQPLDDLYPDPHFSSNIVAPLWIIINNTDEGNISYIQATEGSLITQATDALNGLYDKYNSSVTWVFVATWLNIPLELESNVTFQVVLITVDTDESYVLMNYGDIPSFQEIWLAGFGVENKNNFLKLPVKDSSALTSASNFGIPGRWVFSVYLGPKGTFILFSFWFDKVIFSFDYGTHSLWHRFDKLLQCHNIYFCPELH
;
A
#
# COMPACT_ATOMS: atom_id res chain seq x y z
N MET A 1 -5.29 16.77 -1.88
CA MET A 1 -4.88 15.66 -0.98
C MET A 1 -4.10 14.67 -1.84
N ASN A 2 -3.19 13.88 -1.28
CA ASN A 2 -2.29 13.08 -2.11
C ASN A 2 -2.49 11.58 -1.84
N GLY A 3 -2.30 10.73 -2.84
CA GLY A 3 -2.49 9.28 -2.73
C GLY A 3 -1.34 8.54 -2.02
N PHE A 4 -0.99 9.01 -0.82
CA PHE A 4 0.03 8.42 0.05
C PHE A 4 -0.32 8.51 1.53
N VAL A 5 0.42 7.77 2.36
CA VAL A 5 0.37 7.77 3.82
C VAL A 5 1.75 8.17 4.36
N SER A 6 1.79 9.06 5.36
CA SER A 6 3.04 9.54 5.98
C SER A 6 3.21 9.04 7.42
N PHE A 7 4.45 8.80 7.83
CA PHE A 7 4.79 8.29 9.17
C PHE A 7 5.61 9.28 10.01
N THR A 8 6.00 10.41 9.44
CA THR A 8 6.87 11.40 10.09
C THR A 8 6.12 12.67 10.48
N GLN A 9 5.32 13.19 9.57
CA GLN A 9 4.55 14.42 9.76
C GLN A 9 3.41 14.50 8.74
N PRO A 10 2.40 15.36 8.95
CA PRO A 10 1.48 15.77 7.89
C PRO A 10 2.24 16.36 6.71
N LEU A 11 1.84 15.98 5.50
CA LEU A 11 2.47 16.36 4.24
C LEU A 11 1.38 16.69 3.24
N ASP A 12 0.95 17.94 3.21
CA ASP A 12 -0.10 18.42 2.32
C ASP A 12 0.49 19.08 1.07
N ASP A 13 -0.29 19.10 -0.02
CA ASP A 13 0.00 19.81 -1.27
C ASP A 13 1.35 19.50 -1.94
N LEU A 14 1.90 18.30 -1.68
CA LEU A 14 3.11 17.84 -2.34
C LEU A 14 2.85 17.20 -3.71
N TYR A 15 3.60 17.66 -4.69
CA TYR A 15 3.70 17.05 -6.02
C TYR A 15 4.53 15.76 -5.96
N PRO A 16 4.21 14.74 -6.76
CA PRO A 16 5.02 13.54 -6.85
C PRO A 16 6.48 13.86 -7.22
N ASP A 17 7.41 13.62 -6.29
CA ASP A 17 8.83 13.88 -6.46
C ASP A 17 9.65 12.60 -6.25
N PRO A 18 10.36 12.08 -7.28
CA PRO A 18 11.19 10.89 -7.14
C PRO A 18 12.39 11.08 -6.22
N HIS A 19 12.73 12.31 -5.84
CA HIS A 19 13.78 12.66 -4.89
C HIS A 19 13.26 12.90 -3.48
N PHE A 20 11.95 12.74 -3.26
CA PHE A 20 11.31 12.97 -1.98
C PHE A 20 11.92 12.10 -0.87
N SER A 21 12.31 12.74 0.22
CA SER A 21 12.99 12.10 1.35
C SER A 21 12.18 12.26 2.62
N SER A 22 11.13 11.47 2.75
CA SER A 22 10.37 11.26 3.98
C SER A 22 9.85 9.84 4.01
N ASN A 23 9.52 9.33 5.21
CA ASN A 23 8.97 7.98 5.34
C ASN A 23 7.49 8.01 4.93
N ILE A 24 7.21 7.57 3.70
CA ILE A 24 5.85 7.49 3.15
C ILE A 24 5.64 6.16 2.43
N VAL A 25 4.39 5.69 2.43
CA VAL A 25 3.92 4.62 1.55
C VAL A 25 2.92 5.24 0.58
N ALA A 26 3.20 5.20 -0.70
CA ALA A 26 2.32 5.73 -1.72
C ALA A 26 1.83 4.62 -2.66
N PRO A 27 0.59 4.12 -2.49
CA PRO A 27 0.01 3.25 -3.52
C PRO A 27 -0.11 3.99 -4.85
N LEU A 28 -0.60 5.24 -4.86
CA LEU A 28 -0.61 6.05 -6.07
C LEU A 28 -0.51 7.52 -5.71
N TRP A 29 0.71 8.05 -5.66
CA TRP A 29 0.94 9.48 -5.49
C TRP A 29 0.70 10.20 -6.81
N ILE A 30 -0.44 10.87 -6.85
CA ILE A 30 -0.90 11.81 -7.86
C ILE A 30 -1.41 13.07 -7.16
N ILE A 31 -1.62 14.13 -7.94
CA ILE A 31 -2.33 15.32 -7.48
C ILE A 31 -3.82 14.95 -7.48
N ILE A 32 -4.47 14.99 -6.30
CA ILE A 32 -5.92 14.81 -6.21
C ILE A 32 -6.54 16.15 -5.85
N ASN A 33 -7.42 16.61 -6.72
CA ASN A 33 -8.25 17.79 -6.48
C ASN A 33 -9.32 17.43 -5.44
N ASN A 34 -9.27 18.12 -4.30
CA ASN A 34 -10.18 17.87 -3.17
C ASN A 34 -11.60 18.41 -3.39
N THR A 35 -11.85 19.04 -4.53
CA THR A 35 -13.15 19.59 -4.93
C THR A 35 -14.07 18.56 -5.57
N ASP A 36 -13.55 17.36 -5.86
CA ASP A 36 -14.15 16.47 -6.83
C ASP A 36 -14.78 15.21 -6.19
N GLU A 37 -15.71 14.60 -6.92
CA GLU A 37 -16.54 13.47 -6.49
C GLU A 37 -15.71 12.20 -6.21
N GLY A 38 -15.37 11.93 -4.95
CA GLY A 38 -14.64 10.72 -4.54
C GLY A 38 -14.60 10.59 -3.01
N ASN A 39 -14.20 9.42 -2.49
CA ASN A 39 -14.14 9.18 -1.05
C ASN A 39 -12.75 8.68 -0.61
N ILE A 40 -12.11 9.42 0.28
CA ILE A 40 -10.86 9.03 0.91
C ILE A 40 -11.14 8.71 2.37
N SER A 41 -10.89 7.47 2.77
CA SER A 41 -11.19 6.98 4.11
C SER A 41 -10.10 6.08 4.63
N TYR A 42 -10.02 5.93 5.95
CA TYR A 42 -9.16 4.94 6.59
C TYR A 42 -9.85 4.26 7.76
N ILE A 43 -9.38 3.06 8.08
CA ILE A 43 -9.74 2.32 9.28
C ILE A 43 -8.47 1.67 9.83
N GLN A 44 -8.37 1.62 11.16
CA GLN A 44 -7.35 0.82 11.83
C GLN A 44 -7.94 0.02 12.98
N ALA A 45 -7.32 -1.11 13.30
CA ALA A 45 -7.74 -1.98 14.38
C ALA A 45 -6.54 -2.68 15.02
N THR A 46 -6.65 -2.94 16.32
CA THR A 46 -5.79 -3.84 17.10
C THR A 46 -6.54 -5.07 17.61
N GLU A 47 -7.86 -5.14 17.40
CA GLU A 47 -8.71 -6.27 17.77
C GLU A 47 -9.96 -6.35 16.85
N GLY A 48 -10.74 -7.42 16.99
CA GLY A 48 -12.00 -7.61 16.27
C GLY A 48 -11.86 -8.16 14.86
N SER A 49 -12.92 -8.00 14.06
CA SER A 49 -13.07 -8.70 12.78
C SER A 49 -12.04 -8.31 11.72
N LEU A 50 -11.54 -7.07 11.74
CA LEU A 50 -10.50 -6.61 10.82
C LEU A 50 -9.16 -7.33 11.09
N ILE A 51 -8.82 -7.56 12.36
CA ILE A 51 -7.65 -8.36 12.75
C ILE A 51 -7.80 -9.81 12.34
N THR A 52 -8.96 -10.42 12.59
CA THR A 52 -9.23 -11.82 12.19
C THR A 52 -9.10 -11.97 10.68
N GLN A 53 -9.69 -11.06 9.91
CA GLN A 53 -9.58 -11.06 8.44
C GLN A 53 -8.15 -10.92 7.95
N ALA A 54 -7.36 -10.02 8.53
CA ALA A 54 -5.96 -9.86 8.17
C ALA A 54 -5.12 -11.08 8.58
N THR A 55 -5.41 -11.66 9.75
CA THR A 55 -4.73 -12.88 10.23
C THR A 55 -5.04 -14.06 9.30
N ASP A 56 -6.30 -14.27 8.93
CA ASP A 56 -6.68 -15.32 7.99
C ASP A 56 -6.04 -15.11 6.60
N ALA A 57 -5.96 -13.84 6.16
CA ALA A 57 -5.27 -13.49 4.93
C ALA A 57 -3.76 -13.83 5.00
N LEU A 58 -3.07 -13.48 6.10
CA LEU A 58 -1.66 -13.82 6.33
C LEU A 58 -1.43 -15.34 6.52
N ASN A 59 -2.32 -16.04 7.19
CA ASN A 59 -2.24 -17.50 7.34
C ASN A 59 -2.36 -18.21 5.99
N GLY A 60 -3.10 -17.63 5.04
CA GLY A 60 -3.14 -18.07 3.65
C GLY A 60 -1.85 -17.78 2.86
N LEU A 61 -0.91 -17.00 3.43
CA LEU A 61 0.36 -16.63 2.81
C LEU A 61 1.50 -17.61 3.07
N TYR A 62 1.53 -18.19 4.26
CA TYR A 62 2.60 -19.06 4.73
C TYR A 62 1.97 -20.32 5.33
N ASP A 63 2.23 -21.47 4.74
CA ASP A 63 1.84 -22.76 5.34
C ASP A 63 2.42 -22.83 6.76
N LYS A 64 1.54 -22.75 7.77
CA LYS A 64 1.83 -22.62 9.22
C LYS A 64 2.32 -21.25 9.70
N TYR A 65 1.56 -20.20 9.42
CA TYR A 65 1.65 -19.00 10.22
C TYR A 65 0.92 -19.23 11.56
N ASN A 66 1.68 -19.29 12.66
CA ASN A 66 1.16 -19.54 14.02
C ASN A 66 0.92 -18.24 14.81
N SER A 67 1.17 -17.08 14.19
CA SER A 67 1.07 -15.78 14.82
C SER A 67 -0.17 -15.04 14.32
N SER A 68 -0.79 -14.25 15.20
CA SER A 68 -1.96 -13.43 14.87
C SER A 68 -1.55 -12.00 14.62
N VAL A 69 -2.15 -11.37 13.62
CA VAL A 69 -1.97 -9.93 13.37
C VAL A 69 -2.33 -9.14 14.62
N THR A 70 -1.47 -8.20 15.02
CA THR A 70 -1.69 -7.35 16.20
C THR A 70 -2.21 -5.96 15.84
N TRP A 71 -1.98 -5.53 14.60
CA TRP A 71 -2.48 -4.25 14.12
C TRP A 71 -2.66 -4.24 12.60
N VAL A 72 -3.72 -3.59 12.15
CA VAL A 72 -4.04 -3.37 10.73
C VAL A 72 -4.44 -1.92 10.53
N PHE A 73 -3.96 -1.32 9.45
CA PHE A 73 -4.46 -0.05 8.92
C PHE A 73 -4.79 -0.21 7.44
N VAL A 74 -5.91 0.37 7.03
CA VAL A 74 -6.37 0.36 5.65
C VAL A 74 -6.72 1.80 5.28
N ALA A 75 -6.07 2.35 4.27
CA ALA A 75 -6.47 3.61 3.64
C ALA A 75 -6.95 3.35 2.22
N THR A 76 -8.13 3.87 1.89
CA THR A 76 -8.82 3.65 0.62
C THR A 76 -9.13 4.97 -0.04
N TRP A 77 -8.71 5.09 -1.30
CA TRP A 77 -9.10 6.13 -2.25
C TRP A 77 -10.11 5.50 -3.18
N LEU A 78 -11.39 5.75 -2.92
CA LEU A 78 -12.50 5.17 -3.66
C LEU A 78 -13.05 6.16 -4.67
N ASN A 79 -13.09 5.74 -5.93
CA ASN A 79 -13.69 6.50 -7.03
C ASN A 79 -13.13 7.93 -7.11
N ILE A 80 -11.82 8.08 -7.00
CA ILE A 80 -11.16 9.39 -7.10
C ILE A 80 -11.10 9.80 -8.57
N PRO A 81 -11.63 10.97 -8.93
CA PRO A 81 -11.64 11.42 -10.30
C PRO A 81 -10.25 11.87 -10.74
N LEU A 82 -9.89 11.50 -11.97
CA LEU A 82 -8.77 12.04 -12.70
C LEU A 82 -9.29 13.08 -13.70
N GLU A 83 -8.44 14.03 -14.10
CA GLU A 83 -8.82 15.12 -15.03
C GLU A 83 -9.35 14.65 -16.40
N LEU A 84 -9.18 13.37 -16.75
CA LEU A 84 -9.51 12.75 -18.04
C LEU A 84 -10.76 11.84 -18.02
N GLU A 85 -11.78 12.16 -17.21
CA GLU A 85 -13.08 11.45 -17.11
C GLU A 85 -12.99 9.98 -16.64
N SER A 86 -11.93 9.61 -15.93
CA SER A 86 -11.78 8.27 -15.34
C SER A 86 -11.66 8.38 -13.84
N ASN A 87 -12.27 7.44 -13.13
CA ASN A 87 -12.18 7.37 -11.68
C ASN A 87 -11.30 6.20 -11.27
N VAL A 88 -10.32 6.48 -10.43
CA VAL A 88 -9.40 5.47 -9.92
C VAL A 88 -9.82 5.03 -8.53
N THR A 89 -9.64 3.74 -8.26
CA THR A 89 -9.77 3.20 -6.91
C THR A 89 -8.50 2.47 -6.54
N PHE A 90 -7.94 2.81 -5.39
CA PHE A 90 -6.75 2.14 -4.88
C PHE A 90 -6.73 2.17 -3.35
N GLN A 91 -5.95 1.26 -2.78
CA GLN A 91 -5.89 1.05 -1.35
C GLN A 91 -4.48 0.67 -0.92
N VAL A 92 -4.09 1.10 0.27
CA VAL A 92 -2.95 0.55 1.00
C VAL A 92 -3.43 -0.14 2.27
N VAL A 93 -2.88 -1.32 2.52
CA VAL A 93 -3.07 -2.07 3.77
C VAL A 93 -1.72 -2.24 4.43
N LEU A 94 -1.64 -1.84 5.69
CA LEU A 94 -0.46 -1.98 6.53
C LEU A 94 -0.81 -2.99 7.63
N ILE A 95 0.05 -3.97 7.83
CA ILE A 95 -0.18 -5.06 8.77
C ILE A 95 1.05 -5.21 9.64
N THR A 96 0.85 -5.35 10.95
CA THR A 96 1.88 -5.72 11.91
C THR A 96 1.43 -6.99 12.61
N VAL A 97 2.29 -8.00 12.62
CA VAL A 97 2.06 -9.23 13.37
C VAL A 97 2.75 -9.19 14.71
N ASP A 98 4.04 -8.86 14.71
CA ASP A 98 4.82 -8.70 15.93
C ASP A 98 5.97 -7.72 15.70
N THR A 99 6.95 -7.71 16.60
CA THR A 99 8.10 -6.80 16.58
C THR A 99 9.09 -7.05 15.44
N ASP A 100 8.97 -8.18 14.73
CA ASP A 100 9.90 -8.59 13.68
C ASP A 100 9.20 -8.79 12.32
N GLU A 101 7.88 -8.60 12.26
CA GLU A 101 7.11 -8.92 11.06
C GLU A 101 5.95 -7.95 10.77
N SER A 102 6.12 -7.22 9.66
CA SER A 102 5.10 -6.34 9.08
C SER A 102 4.98 -6.52 7.57
N TYR A 103 3.81 -6.16 7.04
CA TYR A 103 3.48 -6.23 5.61
C TYR A 103 2.88 -4.93 5.10
N VAL A 104 3.18 -4.61 3.85
CA VAL A 104 2.50 -3.57 3.07
C VAL A 104 1.85 -4.22 1.86
N LEU A 105 0.55 -4.00 1.69
CA LEU A 105 -0.19 -4.38 0.51
C LEU A 105 -0.70 -3.13 -0.20
N MET A 106 -0.60 -3.12 -1.52
CA MET A 106 -1.22 -2.12 -2.37
C MET A 106 -2.18 -2.82 -3.31
N ASN A 107 -3.45 -2.39 -3.31
CA ASN A 107 -4.49 -2.92 -4.16
C ASN A 107 -4.95 -1.83 -5.13
N TYR A 108 -5.09 -2.19 -6.40
CA TYR A 108 -5.52 -1.30 -7.48
C TYR A 108 -6.79 -1.85 -8.13
N GLY A 109 -7.77 -0.97 -8.32
CA GLY A 109 -8.87 -1.19 -9.26
C GLY A 109 -8.41 -0.91 -10.69
N ASP A 110 -9.28 -0.35 -11.53
CA ASP A 110 -8.89 0.08 -12.86
C ASP A 110 -8.11 1.41 -12.78
N ILE A 111 -6.83 1.37 -13.15
CA ILE A 111 -5.97 2.53 -13.25
C ILE A 111 -5.65 2.71 -14.73
N PRO A 112 -6.06 3.81 -15.37
CA PRO A 112 -5.75 4.04 -16.76
C PRO A 112 -4.27 4.42 -16.94
N SER A 113 -3.78 4.34 -18.17
CA SER A 113 -2.55 5.01 -18.54
C SER A 113 -2.81 6.51 -18.58
N PHE A 114 -2.02 7.29 -17.84
CA PHE A 114 -2.08 8.74 -17.90
C PHE A 114 -0.66 9.33 -17.92
N GLN A 115 -0.52 10.50 -18.57
CA GLN A 115 0.78 11.11 -18.86
C GLN A 115 1.29 12.02 -17.74
N GLU A 116 0.46 12.29 -16.73
CA GLU A 116 0.85 13.11 -15.58
C GLU A 116 1.94 12.43 -14.76
N ILE A 117 2.63 13.24 -13.95
CA ILE A 117 3.64 12.71 -13.03
C ILE A 117 2.94 11.91 -11.94
N TRP A 118 3.32 10.64 -11.80
CA TRP A 118 2.85 9.77 -10.72
C TRP A 118 4.00 8.97 -10.12
N LEU A 119 3.82 8.55 -8.87
CA LEU A 119 4.72 7.64 -8.18
C LEU A 119 3.92 6.58 -7.42
N ALA A 120 4.32 5.33 -7.51
CA ALA A 120 3.83 4.26 -6.67
C ALA A 120 5.02 3.56 -6.02
N GLY A 121 4.99 3.36 -4.70
CA GLY A 121 6.08 2.75 -3.94
C GLY A 121 6.34 3.43 -2.59
N PHE A 122 7.61 3.60 -2.24
CA PHE A 122 8.04 3.96 -0.87
C PHE A 122 9.02 5.12 -0.86
N GLY A 123 8.73 6.16 -0.07
CA GLY A 123 9.71 7.17 0.31
C GLY A 123 10.44 6.74 1.55
N VAL A 124 11.77 6.89 1.60
CA VAL A 124 12.56 6.59 2.78
C VAL A 124 13.37 7.83 3.14
N GLU A 125 13.24 8.28 4.38
CA GLU A 125 14.01 9.41 4.90
C GLU A 125 15.52 9.13 4.81
N ASN A 126 16.29 10.15 4.43
CA ASN A 126 17.75 10.13 4.27
C ASN A 126 18.27 9.26 3.11
N LYS A 127 17.40 8.83 2.19
CA LYS A 127 17.81 8.12 0.97
C LYS A 127 17.82 9.00 -0.29
N ASN A 128 17.32 10.24 -0.21
CA ASN A 128 17.17 11.18 -1.33
C ASN A 128 16.60 10.54 -2.61
N ASN A 129 15.79 9.50 -2.44
CA ASN A 129 15.26 8.72 -3.55
C ASN A 129 14.02 7.95 -3.11
N PHE A 130 13.04 7.93 -3.99
CA PHE A 130 11.80 7.18 -3.87
C PHE A 130 11.96 5.80 -4.52
N LEU A 131 11.64 4.74 -3.78
CA LEU A 131 11.65 3.36 -4.26
C LEU A 131 10.36 3.08 -5.03
N LYS A 132 10.43 3.16 -6.36
CA LYS A 132 9.27 2.94 -7.23
C LYS A 132 8.94 1.46 -7.40
N LEU A 133 7.66 1.17 -7.58
CA LEU A 133 7.22 -0.11 -8.14
C LEU A 133 7.84 -0.30 -9.54
N PRO A 134 8.21 -1.54 -9.92
CA PRO A 134 8.93 -1.83 -11.16
C PRO A 134 8.00 -1.83 -12.39
N VAL A 135 7.21 -0.78 -12.54
CA VAL A 135 6.25 -0.56 -13.62
C VAL A 135 6.62 0.70 -14.40
N LYS A 136 6.37 0.68 -15.71
CA LYS A 136 6.68 1.81 -16.62
C LYS A 136 5.46 2.69 -16.92
N ASP A 137 4.27 2.16 -16.69
CA ASP A 137 2.98 2.79 -17.01
C ASP A 137 2.01 2.59 -15.83
N SER A 138 1.14 3.57 -15.56
CA SER A 138 0.21 3.52 -14.44
C SER A 138 -0.81 2.38 -14.58
N SER A 139 -1.20 2.02 -15.80
CA SER A 139 -2.10 0.86 -16.02
C SER A 139 -1.46 -0.49 -15.69
N ALA A 140 -0.13 -0.54 -15.61
CA ALA A 140 0.56 -1.72 -15.11
C ALA A 140 0.38 -1.93 -13.61
N LEU A 141 -0.06 -0.92 -12.84
CA LEU A 141 -0.44 -1.11 -11.43
C LEU A 141 -1.61 -2.09 -11.30
N THR A 142 -2.59 -1.99 -12.22
CA THR A 142 -3.75 -2.88 -12.31
C THR A 142 -3.44 -4.22 -12.96
N SER A 143 -2.61 -4.24 -14.01
CA SER A 143 -2.40 -5.48 -14.79
C SER A 143 -1.24 -6.34 -14.30
N ALA A 144 -0.25 -5.76 -13.61
CA ALA A 144 0.90 -6.48 -13.06
C ALA A 144 0.75 -6.77 -11.56
N SER A 145 1.68 -7.58 -11.04
CA SER A 145 1.71 -8.02 -9.65
C SER A 145 3.07 -8.64 -9.33
N ASN A 146 3.53 -8.51 -8.09
CA ASN A 146 4.64 -9.32 -7.56
C ASN A 146 4.16 -10.58 -6.81
N PHE A 147 2.85 -10.85 -6.86
CA PHE A 147 2.14 -11.84 -6.06
C PHE A 147 1.30 -12.80 -6.94
N GLY A 148 1.21 -12.53 -8.25
CA GLY A 148 0.44 -13.32 -9.20
C GLY A 148 -1.05 -13.00 -9.27
N ILE A 149 -1.52 -11.97 -8.56
CA ILE A 149 -2.89 -11.45 -8.66
C ILE A 149 -2.79 -10.03 -9.26
N PRO A 150 -3.22 -9.80 -10.51
CA PRO A 150 -3.22 -8.47 -11.13
C PRO A 150 -3.83 -7.43 -10.19
N GLY A 151 -3.15 -6.28 -10.05
CA GLY A 151 -3.64 -5.19 -9.20
C GLY A 151 -3.23 -5.34 -7.74
N ARG A 152 -2.55 -6.43 -7.36
CA ARG A 152 -2.12 -6.67 -5.98
C ARG A 152 -0.60 -6.73 -5.87
N TRP A 153 -0.09 -5.92 -4.96
CA TRP A 153 1.33 -5.85 -4.64
C TRP A 153 1.53 -6.08 -3.16
N VAL A 154 2.44 -6.97 -2.77
CA VAL A 154 2.65 -7.37 -1.37
C VAL A 154 4.14 -7.32 -1.02
N PHE A 155 4.47 -6.67 0.09
CA PHE A 155 5.85 -6.48 0.54
C PHE A 155 5.98 -6.86 2.01
N SER A 156 6.88 -7.81 2.32
CA SER A 156 7.32 -8.05 3.70
C SER A 156 8.37 -7.02 4.10
N VAL A 157 8.13 -6.33 5.20
CA VAL A 157 8.94 -5.24 5.74
C VAL A 157 10.15 -5.77 6.56
N TYR A 158 10.35 -7.08 6.63
CA TYR A 158 11.56 -7.66 7.25
C TYR A 158 12.45 -8.42 6.24
N LEU A 159 11.85 -9.17 5.30
CA LEU A 159 12.56 -10.15 4.48
C LEU A 159 12.58 -9.86 2.97
N GLY A 160 11.76 -8.93 2.48
CA GLY A 160 11.41 -8.92 1.05
C GLY A 160 10.47 -10.10 0.70
N PRO A 161 9.87 -10.12 -0.50
CA PRO A 161 8.78 -11.03 -0.84
C PRO A 161 9.26 -12.49 -1.01
N LYS A 162 8.67 -13.41 -0.24
CA LYS A 162 8.69 -14.87 -0.46
C LYS A 162 7.29 -15.41 -0.19
N GLY A 163 6.76 -16.29 -1.05
CA GLY A 163 5.53 -17.05 -0.78
C GLY A 163 4.72 -17.45 -2.01
N THR A 164 3.86 -18.45 -1.82
CA THR A 164 2.85 -18.94 -2.78
C THR A 164 1.49 -18.66 -2.17
N PHE A 165 0.54 -18.13 -2.94
CA PHE A 165 -0.59 -17.44 -2.34
C PHE A 165 -1.96 -17.80 -2.91
N ILE A 166 -3.00 -17.63 -2.08
CA ILE A 166 -4.42 -17.55 -2.44
C ILE A 166 -5.08 -16.51 -1.52
N LEU A 167 -5.85 -15.54 -2.05
CA LEU A 167 -7.17 -15.03 -1.53
C LEU A 167 -7.55 -13.60 -2.00
N PHE A 168 -8.85 -13.29 -1.83
CA PHE A 168 -9.73 -12.33 -2.52
C PHE A 168 -9.43 -10.83 -2.39
N SER A 169 -10.01 -10.06 -3.32
CA SER A 169 -10.31 -8.62 -3.19
C SER A 169 -11.82 -8.46 -2.92
N PHE A 170 -12.27 -7.30 -2.43
CA PHE A 170 -13.71 -6.95 -2.37
C PHE A 170 -14.40 -6.92 -3.76
N TRP A 171 -13.68 -7.22 -4.86
CA TRP A 171 -14.12 -7.05 -6.25
C TRP A 171 -13.87 -8.24 -7.20
N PHE A 172 -13.03 -9.24 -6.86
CA PHE A 172 -12.62 -10.31 -7.81
C PHE A 172 -12.38 -11.68 -7.16
N ASP A 173 -12.62 -12.74 -7.94
CA ASP A 173 -12.56 -14.17 -7.56
C ASP A 173 -11.14 -14.77 -7.40
N LYS A 174 -11.07 -15.86 -6.63
CA LYS A 174 -9.91 -16.66 -6.16
C LYS A 174 -8.93 -17.15 -7.26
N VAL A 175 -7.62 -16.90 -7.12
CA VAL A 175 -6.54 -17.49 -7.96
C VAL A 175 -5.25 -17.78 -7.15
N ILE A 176 -4.45 -18.79 -7.55
CA ILE A 176 -3.26 -19.34 -6.84
C ILE A 176 -1.96 -19.23 -7.68
N PHE A 177 -0.84 -18.68 -7.16
CA PHE A 177 0.51 -18.73 -7.82
C PHE A 177 1.72 -18.60 -6.85
N SER A 178 2.94 -19.00 -7.29
CA SER A 178 4.22 -19.05 -6.52
C SER A 178 5.43 -18.39 -7.23
N PHE A 179 6.27 -17.61 -6.54
CA PHE A 179 7.56 -17.06 -7.05
C PHE A 179 8.62 -16.73 -5.95
N ASP A 180 9.91 -16.58 -6.32
CA ASP A 180 11.08 -16.32 -5.44
C ASP A 180 11.99 -15.18 -5.98
N TYR A 181 12.33 -14.18 -5.16
CA TYR A 181 13.45 -13.24 -5.38
C TYR A 181 14.05 -12.74 -4.05
N GLY A 182 15.37 -12.57 -4.01
CA GLY A 182 16.14 -12.17 -2.82
C GLY A 182 16.70 -10.75 -2.81
N THR A 183 16.73 -10.15 -1.62
CA THR A 183 17.86 -9.50 -0.89
C THR A 183 17.46 -8.25 -0.08
N HIS A 184 18.18 -8.07 1.05
CA HIS A 184 17.87 -7.29 2.26
C HIS A 184 18.39 -5.82 2.28
N SER A 185 17.86 -5.06 3.26
CA SER A 185 18.46 -3.93 4.03
C SER A 185 17.81 -2.54 3.96
N LEU A 186 16.57 -2.42 3.48
CA LEU A 186 15.82 -1.16 3.44
C LEU A 186 14.69 -1.02 4.47
N TRP A 187 14.33 -2.13 5.12
CA TRP A 187 13.00 -2.29 5.67
C TRP A 187 12.89 -2.19 7.20
N HIS A 188 13.99 -2.35 7.95
CA HIS A 188 13.98 -2.32 9.42
C HIS A 188 13.47 -0.99 10.03
N ARG A 189 13.56 0.14 9.31
CA ARG A 189 13.00 1.42 9.76
C ARG A 189 11.49 1.54 9.51
N PHE A 190 11.00 1.03 8.39
CA PHE A 190 9.57 1.01 8.11
C PHE A 190 8.83 0.11 9.08
N ASP A 191 9.44 -1.01 9.45
CA ASP A 191 8.95 -1.92 10.49
C ASP A 191 8.74 -1.19 11.83
N LYS A 192 9.77 -0.47 12.30
CA LYS A 192 9.64 0.36 13.52
C LYS A 192 8.58 1.46 13.41
N LEU A 193 8.38 2.05 12.24
CA LEU A 193 7.37 3.10 12.04
C LEU A 193 5.95 2.52 12.05
N LEU A 194 5.75 1.35 11.44
CA LEU A 194 4.50 0.60 11.51
C LEU A 194 4.20 0.18 12.95
N GLN A 195 5.21 -0.24 13.71
CA GLN A 195 5.09 -0.59 15.13
C GLN A 195 4.84 0.61 16.05
N CYS A 196 5.25 1.82 15.66
CA CYS A 196 4.96 3.04 16.41
C CYS A 196 3.52 3.53 16.22
N HIS A 197 2.79 3.03 15.20
CA HIS A 197 1.41 3.40 14.88
C HIS A 197 1.15 4.91 14.68
N ASN A 198 2.21 5.72 14.57
CA ASN A 198 2.10 7.15 14.29
C ASN A 198 1.92 7.35 12.78
N ILE A 199 0.67 7.23 12.35
CA ILE A 199 0.29 7.42 10.96
C ILE A 199 -0.38 8.76 10.81
N TYR A 200 0.26 9.62 10.04
CA TYR A 200 -0.31 10.85 9.54
C TYR A 200 -1.00 10.52 8.22
N PHE A 201 -2.26 10.15 8.34
CA PHE A 201 -3.21 10.17 7.25
C PHE A 201 -4.02 11.45 7.42
N CYS A 202 -4.01 12.34 6.44
CA CYS A 202 -4.92 13.48 6.44
C CYS A 202 -6.27 13.02 5.89
N PRO A 203 -7.30 12.91 6.74
CA PRO A 203 -8.64 13.23 6.31
C PRO A 203 -9.25 14.14 7.37
N GLU A 204 -8.93 15.43 7.32
CA GLU A 204 -9.70 16.42 8.08
C GLU A 204 -10.08 17.56 7.14
N LEU A 205 -11.18 17.37 6.43
CA LEU A 205 -12.10 18.46 6.21
C LEU A 205 -13.27 18.22 7.16
N HIS A 206 -13.33 19.08 8.19
CA HIS A 206 -14.49 19.24 9.07
C HIS A 206 -15.80 19.42 8.30
#